data_AF-A0A7K2KMW5-F1
#
_entry.id   AF-A0A7K2KMW5-F1
#
_cell.length_a   1.000
_cell.length_b   1.000
_cell.length_c   1.000
_cell.angle_alpha   90.00
_cell.angle_beta   90.00
_cell.angle_gamma   90.00
#
_symmetry.space_group_name_H-M   'P 1'
#
loop_
_entity.id
_entity.type
_entity.pdbx_description
1 polymer ?
#
loop_
_entity_poly.entity_id
_entity_poly.type
_entity_poly.pdbx_seq_one_letter_code
_entity_poly.pdbx_strand_id
1 'polypeptide(L)'
;PQVSQARALLPLLRLGRVDEARSHHLAGYRRVRGNNGTQEEVGLHLEFCALSRNEGRGLEILAENRPLFEATGAPLSHLAFLTGVEVLLARLVEDGHADTPVAGPAGRVWTARELAAHVRTEADRLSAAFDARNGTSAVGDLRRARLAQKPLLDAPLPLGLRTSVTRPVDASTLGGTAVTGSADGATPGSAPALDVPEDFVALVTEARNLARIGHPGG
;
A
#
# COMPACT_ATOMS: atom_id res chain seq x y z
N PRO A 1 -0.42 -12.45 19.01
CA PRO A 1 0.89 -12.13 18.36
C PRO A 1 0.83 -10.99 17.33
N GLN A 2 -0.27 -10.88 16.60
CA GLN A 2 -0.55 -9.94 15.51
C GLN A 2 -0.53 -8.49 16.01
N VAL A 3 -1.23 -8.24 17.12
CA VAL A 3 -1.30 -6.94 17.79
C VAL A 3 0.08 -6.42 18.15
N SER A 4 0.91 -7.25 18.80
CA SER A 4 2.27 -6.87 19.18
C SER A 4 3.19 -6.70 17.96
N GLN A 5 3.02 -7.50 16.90
CA GLN A 5 3.76 -7.36 15.65
C GLN A 5 3.46 -6.03 14.94
N ALA A 6 2.18 -5.64 14.86
CA ALA A 6 1.78 -4.37 14.25
C ALA A 6 2.36 -3.16 14.99
N ARG A 7 2.34 -3.17 16.33
CA ARG A 7 2.92 -2.10 17.15
C ARG A 7 4.45 -2.02 17.09
N ALA A 8 5.12 -3.13 16.77
CA ALA A 8 6.58 -3.18 16.67
C ALA A 8 7.14 -2.67 15.34
N LEU A 9 6.32 -2.49 14.30
CA LEU A 9 6.78 -2.16 12.93
C LEU A 9 7.69 -0.93 12.85
N LEU A 10 7.19 0.24 13.27
CA LEU A 10 7.95 1.48 13.19
C LEU A 10 9.14 1.53 14.17
N PRO A 11 9.02 1.07 15.44
CA PRO A 11 10.18 0.93 16.31
C PRO A 11 11.30 0.09 15.70
N LEU A 12 10.98 -1.05 15.07
CA LEU A 12 11.98 -1.90 14.42
C LEU A 12 12.65 -1.20 13.25
N LEU A 13 11.90 -0.46 12.41
CA LEU A 13 12.50 0.35 11.34
C LEU A 13 13.46 1.41 11.87
N ARG A 14 13.08 2.14 12.92
CA ARG A 14 13.94 3.18 13.53
C ARG A 14 15.22 2.60 14.13
N LEU A 15 15.19 1.35 14.58
CA LEU A 15 16.36 0.63 15.08
C LEU A 15 17.20 -0.04 13.98
N GLY A 16 16.85 0.15 12.70
CA GLY A 16 17.53 -0.51 11.58
C GLY A 16 17.26 -2.02 11.48
N ARG A 17 16.32 -2.56 12.28
CA ARG A 17 15.93 -3.98 12.28
C ARG A 17 14.92 -4.25 11.16
N VAL A 18 15.34 -3.93 9.94
CA VAL A 18 14.49 -3.84 8.75
C VAL A 18 13.87 -5.19 8.36
N ASP A 19 14.65 -6.27 8.40
CA ASP A 19 14.16 -7.62 8.06
C ASP A 19 13.09 -8.12 9.05
N GLU A 20 13.23 -7.77 10.32
CA GLU A 20 12.24 -8.12 11.34
C GLU A 20 10.95 -7.32 11.14
N ALA A 21 11.05 -6.02 10.88
CA ALA A 21 9.90 -5.17 10.55
C ALA A 21 9.18 -5.71 9.31
N ARG A 22 9.91 -6.11 8.26
CA ARG A 22 9.37 -6.75 7.05
C ARG A 22 8.64 -8.04 7.39
N SER A 23 9.29 -8.93 8.15
CA SER A 23 8.71 -10.21 8.56
C SER A 23 7.41 -10.00 9.36
N HIS A 24 7.40 -9.05 10.29
CA HIS A 24 6.21 -8.66 11.05
C HIS A 24 5.11 -8.05 10.19
N HIS A 25 5.46 -7.22 9.20
CA HIS A 25 4.48 -6.69 8.27
C HIS A 25 3.79 -7.81 7.49
N LEU A 26 4.56 -8.68 6.85
CA LEU A 26 4.04 -9.76 6.00
C LEU A 26 3.25 -10.80 6.80
N ALA A 27 3.76 -11.22 7.96
CA ALA A 27 3.11 -12.24 8.78
C ALA A 27 1.96 -11.68 9.63
N GLY A 28 2.05 -10.43 10.08
CA GLY A 28 1.03 -9.72 10.84
C GLY A 28 -0.17 -9.37 9.97
N TYR A 29 0.06 -8.74 8.82
CA TYR A 29 -1.03 -8.28 7.95
C TYR A 29 -1.92 -9.43 7.48
N ARG A 30 -1.30 -10.55 7.06
CA ARG A 30 -2.04 -11.75 6.62
C ARG A 30 -3.05 -12.26 7.65
N ARG A 31 -2.85 -11.97 8.94
CA ARG A 31 -3.72 -12.45 10.03
C ARG A 31 -4.82 -11.44 10.41
N VAL A 32 -4.68 -10.18 10.01
CA VAL A 32 -5.67 -9.13 10.33
C VAL A 32 -6.53 -8.75 9.13
N ARG A 33 -6.08 -9.00 7.90
CA ARG A 33 -6.84 -8.68 6.68
C ARG A 33 -8.27 -9.26 6.71
N GLY A 34 -9.24 -8.45 6.30
CA GLY A 34 -10.64 -8.85 6.20
C GLY A 34 -11.38 -8.97 7.54
N ASN A 35 -10.76 -8.58 8.67
CA ASN A 35 -11.40 -8.61 9.98
C ASN A 35 -11.73 -7.19 10.47
N ASN A 36 -13.02 -6.88 10.63
CA ASN A 36 -13.51 -5.58 11.08
C ASN A 36 -13.02 -5.17 12.49
N GLY A 37 -12.67 -6.14 13.34
CA GLY A 37 -12.14 -5.89 14.69
C GLY A 37 -10.67 -5.49 14.74
N THR A 38 -10.00 -5.34 13.60
CA THR A 38 -8.53 -5.10 13.53
C THR A 38 -8.16 -3.74 12.94
N GLN A 39 -9.04 -2.74 13.11
CA GLN A 39 -8.88 -1.39 12.58
C GLN A 39 -7.54 -0.76 12.96
N GLU A 40 -7.14 -0.87 14.23
CA GLU A 40 -5.87 -0.31 14.71
C GLU A 40 -4.69 -0.97 14.00
N GLU A 41 -4.67 -2.31 13.93
CA GLU A 41 -3.58 -3.05 13.30
C GLU A 41 -3.46 -2.74 11.82
N VAL A 42 -4.59 -2.69 11.09
CA VAL A 42 -4.59 -2.28 9.68
C VAL A 42 -4.05 -0.86 9.52
N GLY A 43 -4.45 0.08 10.39
CA GLY A 43 -3.90 1.44 10.41
C GLY A 43 -2.38 1.48 10.60
N LEU A 44 -1.84 0.65 11.49
CA LEU A 44 -0.39 0.53 11.70
C LEU A 44 0.35 -0.05 10.48
N HIS A 45 -0.25 -1.01 9.78
CA HIS A 45 0.32 -1.54 8.53
C HIS A 45 0.30 -0.49 7.39
N LEU A 46 -0.74 0.33 7.30
CA LEU A 46 -0.81 1.45 6.34
C LEU A 46 0.25 2.51 6.64
N GLU A 47 0.41 2.91 7.90
CA GLU A 47 1.45 3.85 8.33
C GLU A 47 2.85 3.29 8.04
N PHE A 48 3.08 2.00 8.30
CA PHE A 48 4.33 1.34 7.94
C PHE A 48 4.61 1.40 6.44
N CYS A 49 3.61 1.12 5.59
CA CYS A 49 3.77 1.21 4.14
C CYS A 49 4.18 2.62 3.72
N ALA A 50 3.52 3.65 4.26
CA ALA A 50 3.84 5.04 3.99
C ALA A 50 5.26 5.43 4.44
N LEU A 51 5.67 5.02 5.64
CA LEU A 51 6.97 5.40 6.20
C LEU A 51 8.14 4.53 5.71
N SER A 52 7.86 3.47 4.96
CA SER A 52 8.86 2.59 4.33
C SER A 52 8.92 2.72 2.80
N ARG A 53 8.33 3.79 2.23
CA ARG A 53 8.27 4.05 0.77
C ARG A 53 7.56 2.94 -0.02
N ASN A 54 6.47 2.44 0.53
CA ASN A 54 5.67 1.34 -0.01
C ASN A 54 4.19 1.76 -0.18
N GLU A 55 3.96 2.96 -0.70
CA GLU A 55 2.63 3.57 -0.86
C GLU A 55 1.71 2.70 -1.72
N GLY A 56 2.22 2.12 -2.82
CA GLY A 56 1.45 1.22 -3.68
C GLY A 56 0.90 0.00 -2.92
N ARG A 57 1.72 -0.62 -2.06
CA ARG A 57 1.25 -1.70 -1.17
C ARG A 57 0.27 -1.18 -0.13
N GLY A 58 0.47 0.03 0.38
CA GLY A 58 -0.51 0.70 1.24
C GLY A 58 -1.89 0.82 0.58
N LEU A 59 -1.93 1.22 -0.69
CA LEU A 59 -3.19 1.34 -1.44
C LEU A 59 -3.89 -0.01 -1.67
N GLU A 60 -3.14 -1.08 -1.92
CA GLU A 60 -3.69 -2.44 -1.99
C GLU A 60 -4.36 -2.83 -0.66
N ILE A 61 -3.66 -2.61 0.46
CA ILE A 61 -4.19 -2.89 1.81
C ILE A 61 -5.45 -2.05 2.07
N LEU A 62 -5.44 -0.77 1.70
CA LEU A 62 -6.58 0.10 1.86
C LEU A 62 -7.79 -0.40 1.07
N ALA A 63 -7.59 -0.81 -0.19
CA ALA A 63 -8.63 -1.37 -1.03
C ALA A 63 -9.22 -2.68 -0.47
N GLU A 64 -8.36 -3.58 0.01
CA GLU A 64 -8.78 -4.84 0.65
C GLU A 64 -9.61 -4.62 1.93
N ASN A 65 -9.39 -3.50 2.64
CA ASN A 65 -10.03 -3.21 3.92
C ASN A 65 -11.00 -2.02 3.88
N ARG A 66 -11.54 -1.71 2.69
CA ARG A 66 -12.56 -0.66 2.49
C ARG A 66 -13.73 -0.72 3.49
N PRO A 67 -14.27 -1.90 3.88
CA PRO A 67 -15.37 -1.97 4.86
C PRO A 67 -15.06 -1.34 6.23
N LEU A 68 -13.78 -1.14 6.59
CA LEU A 68 -13.38 -0.55 7.87
C LEU A 68 -13.75 0.92 8.02
N PHE A 69 -14.02 1.64 6.92
CA PHE A 69 -14.54 3.01 6.97
C PHE A 69 -15.92 3.09 7.62
N GLU A 70 -16.74 2.05 7.48
CA GLU A 70 -18.12 2.01 8.00
C GLU A 70 -18.21 1.19 9.31
N ALA A 71 -17.09 0.65 9.80
CA ALA A 71 -17.08 -0.18 10.99
C ALA A 71 -17.33 0.66 12.27
N THR A 72 -18.36 0.28 13.02
CA THR A 72 -18.81 0.97 14.24
C THR A 72 -18.47 0.17 15.50
N GLY A 73 -18.65 0.78 16.68
CA GLY A 73 -18.49 0.09 17.97
C GLY A 73 -17.10 0.17 18.60
N ALA A 74 -16.07 0.63 17.86
CA ALA A 74 -14.72 0.83 18.39
C ALA A 74 -14.11 2.19 17.95
N PRO A 75 -14.57 3.33 18.50
CA PRO A 75 -14.18 4.65 17.99
C PRO A 75 -12.67 4.96 18.07
N LEU A 76 -11.98 4.44 19.09
CA LEU A 76 -10.54 4.65 19.23
C LEU A 76 -9.75 3.84 18.19
N SER A 77 -10.14 2.58 17.94
CA SER A 77 -9.55 1.75 16.89
C SER A 77 -9.84 2.32 15.50
N HIS A 78 -11.04 2.86 15.29
CA HIS A 78 -11.40 3.56 14.06
C HIS A 78 -10.55 4.83 13.86
N LEU A 79 -10.33 5.64 14.90
CA LEU A 79 -9.40 6.77 14.83
C LEU A 79 -7.97 6.33 14.47
N ALA A 80 -7.50 5.21 15.02
CA ALA A 80 -6.18 4.66 14.69
C ALA A 80 -6.08 4.20 13.23
N PHE A 81 -7.13 3.59 12.68
CA PHE A 81 -7.26 3.26 11.26
C PHE A 81 -7.19 4.52 10.39
N LEU A 82 -8.06 5.51 10.65
CA LEU A 82 -8.10 6.77 9.92
C LEU A 82 -6.75 7.50 9.95
N THR A 83 -6.06 7.49 11.09
CA THR A 83 -4.72 8.08 11.20
C THR A 83 -3.72 7.41 10.27
N GLY A 84 -3.71 6.07 10.21
CA GLY A 84 -2.83 5.33 9.29
C GLY A 84 -3.14 5.59 7.82
N VAL A 85 -4.44 5.66 7.47
CA VAL A 85 -4.91 6.04 6.13
C VAL A 85 -4.43 7.45 5.78
N GLU A 86 -4.57 8.41 6.69
CA GLU A 86 -4.16 9.79 6.44
C GLU A 86 -2.65 9.94 6.25
N VAL A 87 -1.83 9.22 7.03
CA VAL A 87 -0.38 9.20 6.81
C VAL A 87 -0.06 8.72 5.39
N LEU A 88 -0.68 7.62 4.94
CA LEU A 88 -0.50 7.11 3.58
C LEU A 88 -0.90 8.13 2.51
N LEU A 89 -2.10 8.70 2.61
CA LEU A 89 -2.60 9.65 1.61
C LEU A 89 -1.80 10.95 1.61
N ALA A 90 -1.35 11.42 2.77
CA ALA A 90 -0.46 12.58 2.87
C ALA A 90 0.86 12.33 2.12
N ARG A 91 1.44 11.12 2.21
CA ARG A 91 2.64 10.77 1.43
C ARG A 91 2.36 10.81 -0.08
N LEU A 92 1.27 10.20 -0.54
CA LEU A 92 0.87 10.25 -1.96
C LEU A 92 0.70 11.68 -2.47
N VAL A 93 0.01 12.53 -1.72
CA VAL A 93 -0.20 13.94 -2.11
C VAL A 93 1.11 14.70 -2.16
N GLU A 94 2.00 14.53 -1.18
CA GLU A 94 3.31 15.18 -1.13
C GLU A 94 4.23 14.72 -2.26
N ASP A 95 4.16 13.46 -2.66
CA ASP A 95 4.92 12.90 -3.79
C ASP A 95 4.28 13.24 -5.16
N GLY A 96 3.23 14.07 -5.20
CA GLY A 96 2.61 14.57 -6.44
C GLY A 96 1.49 13.71 -7.02
N HIS A 97 1.01 12.72 -6.27
CA HIS A 97 -0.03 11.76 -6.67
C HIS A 97 -1.41 12.11 -6.10
N ALA A 98 -1.72 13.40 -6.00
CA ALA A 98 -2.93 13.90 -5.35
C ALA A 98 -4.23 13.43 -6.04
N ASP A 99 -4.21 13.26 -7.36
CA ASP A 99 -5.38 12.91 -8.17
C ASP A 99 -5.48 11.39 -8.45
N THR A 100 -4.59 10.58 -7.85
CA THR A 100 -4.64 9.13 -7.95
C THR A 100 -5.97 8.59 -7.40
N PRO A 101 -6.72 7.79 -8.17
CA PRO A 101 -7.91 7.12 -7.66
C PRO A 101 -7.56 6.15 -6.53
N VAL A 102 -8.28 6.22 -5.42
CA VAL A 102 -8.05 5.38 -4.23
C VAL A 102 -9.35 4.79 -3.71
N ALA A 103 -9.25 3.68 -2.98
CA ALA A 103 -10.38 3.09 -2.30
C ALA A 103 -10.73 3.89 -1.02
N GLY A 104 -11.86 4.59 -1.06
CA GLY A 104 -12.45 5.26 0.11
C GLY A 104 -13.81 4.66 0.49
N PRO A 105 -14.60 5.32 1.35
CA PRO A 105 -15.98 4.94 1.65
C PRO A 105 -16.84 4.61 0.43
N ALA A 106 -17.92 3.85 0.65
CA ALA A 106 -18.85 3.43 -0.40
C ALA A 106 -19.52 4.62 -1.11
N GLY A 107 -20.05 4.38 -2.32
CA GLY A 107 -20.96 5.33 -2.99
C GLY A 107 -20.32 6.40 -3.89
N ARG A 108 -18.98 6.50 -3.97
CA ARG A 108 -18.31 7.35 -4.97
C ARG A 108 -16.87 6.91 -5.27
N VAL A 109 -16.31 7.50 -6.33
CA VAL A 109 -14.87 7.47 -6.61
C VAL A 109 -14.18 8.54 -5.77
N TRP A 110 -12.98 8.24 -5.28
CA TRP A 110 -12.17 9.14 -4.48
C TRP A 110 -10.81 9.35 -5.14
N THR A 111 -10.34 10.59 -5.18
CA THR A 111 -8.90 10.89 -5.34
C THR A 111 -8.19 10.83 -3.99
N ALA A 112 -6.86 10.66 -4.00
CA ALA A 112 -6.06 10.68 -2.78
C ALA A 112 -6.25 11.97 -1.98
N ARG A 113 -6.33 13.12 -2.66
CA ARG A 113 -6.60 14.43 -2.06
C ARG A 113 -7.97 14.49 -1.37
N GLU A 114 -9.03 14.09 -2.08
CA GLU A 114 -10.39 14.13 -1.54
C GLU A 114 -10.54 13.20 -0.34
N LEU A 115 -9.95 11.99 -0.42
CA LEU A 115 -10.01 11.05 0.68
C LEU A 115 -9.21 11.56 1.89
N ALA A 116 -8.04 12.17 1.67
CA ALA A 116 -7.25 12.76 2.75
C ALA A 116 -8.04 13.86 3.49
N ALA A 117 -8.75 14.73 2.77
CA ALA A 117 -9.58 15.77 3.37
C ALA A 117 -10.75 15.19 4.19
N HIS A 118 -11.42 14.16 3.66
CA HIS A 118 -12.50 13.49 4.36
C HIS A 118 -12.03 12.77 5.63
N VAL A 119 -10.97 11.96 5.53
CA VAL A 119 -10.38 11.22 6.66
C VAL A 119 -9.90 12.17 7.74
N ARG A 120 -9.25 13.29 7.36
CA ARG A 120 -8.82 14.33 8.29
C ARG A 120 -9.99 14.89 9.09
N THR A 121 -11.09 15.23 8.42
CA THR A 121 -12.28 15.79 9.06
C THR A 121 -12.86 14.83 10.11
N GLU A 122 -13.00 13.55 9.76
CA GLU A 122 -13.51 12.53 10.69
C GLU A 122 -12.54 12.26 11.86
N ALA A 123 -11.24 12.15 11.56
CA ALA A 123 -10.24 11.88 12.58
C ALA A 123 -10.05 13.07 13.55
N ASP A 124 -10.12 14.30 13.06
CA ASP A 124 -10.10 15.51 13.88
C ASP A 124 -11.32 15.55 14.82
N ARG A 125 -12.51 15.26 14.31
CA ARG A 125 -13.73 15.16 15.11
C ARG A 125 -13.61 14.12 16.23
N LEU A 126 -13.09 12.92 15.92
CA LEU A 126 -12.92 11.84 16.90
C LEU A 126 -11.86 12.18 17.94
N SER A 127 -10.70 12.68 17.52
CA SER A 127 -9.62 13.06 18.45
C SER A 127 -10.07 14.16 19.41
N ALA A 128 -10.76 15.20 18.91
CA ALA A 128 -11.32 16.25 19.73
C ALA A 128 -12.35 15.73 20.76
N ALA A 129 -13.19 14.77 20.37
CA ALA A 129 -14.16 14.17 21.30
C ALA A 129 -13.48 13.38 22.42
N PHE A 130 -12.41 12.64 22.12
CA PHE A 130 -11.61 11.95 23.13
C PHE A 130 -10.90 12.94 24.06
N ASP A 131 -10.28 13.97 23.49
CA ASP A 131 -9.56 15.00 24.22
C ASP A 131 -10.50 15.77 25.17
N ALA A 132 -11.67 16.17 24.70
CA ALA A 132 -12.71 16.80 25.51
C ALA A 132 -13.19 15.90 26.66
N ARG A 133 -13.40 14.61 26.39
CA ARG A 133 -13.79 13.64 27.42
C ARG A 133 -12.70 13.44 28.47
N ASN A 134 -11.45 13.42 28.04
CA ASN A 134 -10.31 13.16 28.92
C ASN A 134 -9.81 14.43 29.64
N GLY A 135 -10.22 15.63 29.20
CA GLY A 135 -9.72 16.90 29.72
C GLY A 135 -8.26 17.18 29.36
N THR A 136 -7.75 16.61 28.26
CA THR A 136 -6.34 16.75 27.81
C THR A 136 -6.29 16.85 26.29
N SER A 137 -5.15 17.24 25.69
CA SER A 137 -4.92 17.22 24.22
C SER A 137 -4.23 15.96 23.71
N ALA A 138 -4.08 14.94 24.56
CA ALA A 138 -3.15 13.83 24.34
C ALA A 138 -3.44 13.00 23.08
N VAL A 139 -4.72 12.79 22.74
CA VAL A 139 -5.09 11.99 21.56
C VAL A 139 -4.82 12.79 20.29
N GLY A 140 -5.18 14.08 20.26
CA GLY A 140 -4.85 14.98 19.15
C GLY A 140 -3.33 15.16 18.97
N ASP A 141 -2.58 15.30 20.06
CA ASP A 141 -1.12 15.44 20.04
C ASP A 141 -0.44 14.18 19.47
N LEU A 142 -0.86 13.00 19.91
CA LEU A 142 -0.34 11.73 19.39
C LEU A 142 -0.61 11.59 17.88
N ARG A 143 -1.83 11.94 17.43
CA ARG A 143 -2.16 11.92 16.01
C ARG A 143 -1.32 12.91 15.21
N ARG A 144 -1.18 14.16 15.67
CA ARG A 144 -0.31 15.17 15.03
C ARG A 144 1.14 14.70 14.93
N ALA A 145 1.67 14.07 15.99
CA ALA A 145 3.01 13.52 15.97
C ALA A 145 3.18 12.41 14.92
N ARG A 146 2.18 11.54 14.74
CA ARG A 146 2.20 10.52 13.67
C ARG A 146 2.15 11.13 12.28
N LEU A 147 1.30 12.13 12.06
CA LEU A 147 1.16 12.84 10.77
C LEU A 147 2.40 13.65 10.38
N ALA A 148 3.19 14.12 11.36
CA ALA A 148 4.42 14.86 11.13
C ALA A 148 5.61 13.97 10.74
N GLN A 149 5.47 12.65 10.80
CA GLN A 149 6.56 11.74 10.46
C GLN A 149 6.88 11.78 8.97
N LYS A 150 8.18 11.81 8.66
CA LYS A 150 8.71 11.64 7.31
C LYS A 150 9.08 10.17 7.06
N PRO A 151 9.15 9.74 5.79
CA PRO A 151 9.65 8.40 5.44
C PRO A 151 10.98 8.10 6.14
N LEU A 152 11.08 6.90 6.70
CA LEU A 152 12.23 6.44 7.48
C LEU A 152 13.32 5.81 6.61
N LEU A 153 13.01 5.55 5.34
CA LEU A 153 13.89 4.94 4.35
C LEU A 153 13.96 5.82 3.09
N ASP A 154 15.13 5.84 2.46
CA ASP A 154 15.34 6.59 1.20
C ASP A 154 14.77 5.86 -0.02
N ALA A 155 14.68 4.53 0.06
CA ALA A 155 14.18 3.66 -1.00
C ALA A 155 13.10 2.70 -0.46
N PRO A 156 12.20 2.21 -1.34
CA PRO A 156 11.20 1.21 -0.99
C PRO A 156 11.83 -0.02 -0.33
N LEU A 157 11.35 -0.37 0.86
CA LEU A 157 11.66 -1.66 1.48
C LEU A 157 11.17 -2.79 0.55
N PRO A 158 12.01 -3.75 0.15
CA PRO A 158 11.55 -4.85 -0.69
C PRO A 158 10.53 -5.70 0.08
N LEU A 159 9.25 -5.64 -0.28
CA LEU A 159 8.20 -6.46 0.35
C LEU A 159 7.98 -7.80 -0.37
N GLY A 160 8.77 -8.10 -1.41
CA GLY A 160 8.64 -9.33 -2.20
C GLY A 160 7.46 -9.32 -3.18
N LEU A 161 6.89 -8.15 -3.43
CA LEU A 161 5.87 -7.93 -4.44
C LEU A 161 6.56 -7.47 -5.73
N ARG A 162 6.19 -8.05 -6.87
CA ARG A 162 6.63 -7.53 -8.17
C ARG A 162 5.82 -6.28 -8.47
N THR A 163 6.34 -5.12 -8.09
CA THR A 163 5.74 -3.84 -8.45
C THR A 163 6.22 -3.46 -9.84
N SER A 164 5.33 -3.49 -10.84
CA SER A 164 5.57 -2.85 -12.14
C SER A 164 5.31 -1.36 -12.00
N VAL A 165 6.30 -0.62 -11.49
CA VAL A 165 6.36 0.83 -11.66
C VAL A 165 7.70 1.13 -12.31
N THR A 166 7.67 1.30 -13.63
CA THR A 166 8.80 1.81 -14.40
C THR A 166 9.03 3.25 -13.99
N ARG A 167 10.11 3.48 -13.24
CA ARG A 167 10.68 4.83 -13.09
C ARG A 167 11.39 5.19 -14.39
N PRO A 168 11.15 6.37 -14.99
CA PRO A 168 12.03 6.85 -16.05
C PRO A 168 13.41 7.10 -15.42
N VAL A 169 14.43 6.40 -15.91
CA VAL A 169 15.82 6.70 -15.59
C VAL A 169 16.31 7.65 -16.68
N ASP A 170 16.66 8.88 -16.30
CA ASP A 170 17.30 9.83 -17.20
C ASP A 170 18.63 9.27 -17.69
N ALA A 171 18.72 9.02 -19.00
CA ALA A 171 19.93 8.62 -19.68
C ALA A 171 20.78 9.86 -19.98
N SER A 172 21.71 10.20 -19.10
CA SER A 172 22.83 11.06 -19.46
C SER A 172 23.97 10.93 -18.47
N THR A 173 25.00 10.12 -18.77
CA THR A 173 26.42 10.55 -18.75
C THR A 173 27.39 9.42 -19.14
N LEU A 174 28.42 9.81 -19.94
CA LEU A 174 29.69 9.14 -20.30
C LEU A 174 29.61 8.14 -21.47
N GLY A 175 30.18 8.35 -22.66
CA GLY A 175 31.20 9.31 -23.11
C GLY A 175 32.63 8.72 -23.07
N GLY A 176 33.05 8.05 -24.16
CA GLY A 176 34.44 7.61 -24.47
C GLY A 176 34.76 6.18 -23.98
N THR A 177 35.37 5.26 -24.73
CA THR A 177 36.32 5.38 -25.85
C THR A 177 36.34 4.06 -26.64
N ALA A 178 36.49 4.16 -27.96
CA ALA A 178 36.59 3.04 -28.88
C ALA A 178 38.00 2.44 -28.93
N VAL A 179 38.10 1.10 -28.94
CA VAL A 179 39.23 0.34 -29.51
C VAL A 179 38.65 -0.76 -30.40
N THR A 180 39.19 -0.82 -31.61
CA THR A 180 38.82 -1.65 -32.75
C THR A 180 39.27 -3.10 -32.60
N GLY A 181 38.44 -4.06 -33.03
CA GLY A 181 38.81 -5.45 -33.20
C GLY A 181 37.74 -6.24 -33.96
N SER A 182 38.01 -6.41 -35.26
CA SER A 182 37.41 -7.20 -36.34
C SER A 182 36.24 -8.16 -36.13
N ALA A 183 35.45 -8.19 -37.20
CA ALA A 183 34.19 -8.86 -37.46
C ALA A 183 34.26 -10.39 -37.60
N ASP A 184 33.15 -11.03 -37.22
CA ASP A 184 32.50 -12.04 -38.05
C ASP A 184 30.97 -11.91 -37.91
N GLY A 185 30.27 -12.11 -39.03
CA GLY A 185 28.90 -11.65 -39.24
C GLY A 185 27.81 -12.38 -38.47
N ALA A 186 26.77 -11.65 -38.09
CA ALA A 186 25.45 -12.20 -37.78
C ALA A 186 24.35 -11.15 -38.04
N THR A 187 23.42 -11.55 -38.89
CA THR A 187 22.13 -10.90 -39.23
C THR A 187 21.34 -10.55 -37.96
N PRO A 188 20.55 -9.44 -37.92
CA PRO A 188 19.77 -9.09 -36.74
C PRO A 188 18.64 -10.10 -36.49
N GLY A 189 18.76 -10.87 -35.40
CA GLY A 189 17.74 -11.78 -34.91
C GLY A 189 16.59 -11.04 -34.26
N SER A 190 15.39 -11.24 -34.83
CA SER A 190 14.10 -10.93 -34.24
C SER A 190 13.99 -11.50 -32.82
N ALA A 191 13.40 -10.74 -31.89
CA ALA A 191 13.05 -11.22 -30.56
C ALA A 191 12.19 -12.50 -30.65
N PRO A 192 12.39 -13.50 -29.77
CA PRO A 192 11.59 -14.71 -29.80
C PRO A 192 10.18 -14.40 -29.32
N ALA A 193 9.20 -14.70 -30.17
CA ALA A 193 7.83 -14.88 -29.72
C ALA A 193 7.81 -16.07 -28.74
N LEU A 194 7.26 -15.86 -27.54
CA LEU A 194 7.02 -16.96 -26.62
C LEU A 194 5.91 -17.82 -27.22
N ASP A 195 6.27 -18.98 -27.76
CA ASP A 195 5.34 -19.98 -28.24
C ASP A 195 4.53 -20.47 -27.04
N VAL A 196 3.28 -20.05 -26.97
CA VAL A 196 2.31 -20.57 -26.00
C VAL A 196 1.85 -21.92 -26.54
N PRO A 197 2.08 -23.03 -25.83
CA PRO A 197 1.65 -24.34 -26.30
C PRO A 197 0.13 -24.34 -26.54
N GLU A 198 -0.31 -24.87 -27.69
CA GLU A 198 -1.73 -24.90 -28.08
C GLU A 198 -2.61 -25.56 -27.00
N ASP A 199 -2.05 -26.52 -26.26
CA ASP A 199 -2.69 -27.16 -25.10
C ASP A 199 -3.13 -26.17 -24.01
N PHE A 200 -2.36 -25.10 -23.79
CA PHE A 200 -2.72 -24.07 -22.81
C PHE A 200 -3.89 -23.22 -23.30
N VAL A 201 -3.93 -22.90 -24.60
CA VAL A 201 -5.04 -22.14 -25.20
C VAL A 201 -6.33 -22.98 -25.20
N ALA A 202 -6.22 -24.28 -25.46
CA ALA A 202 -7.33 -25.23 -25.36
C ALA A 202 -7.85 -25.32 -23.91
N LEU A 203 -6.98 -25.45 -22.91
CA LEU A 203 -7.33 -25.50 -21.49
C LEU A 203 -8.03 -24.22 -21.00
N VAL A 204 -7.56 -23.04 -21.43
CA VAL A 204 -8.18 -21.75 -21.09
C VAL A 204 -9.56 -21.60 -21.75
N THR A 205 -9.73 -22.13 -22.96
CA THR A 205 -11.01 -22.11 -23.68
C THR A 205 -12.02 -23.06 -23.02
N GLU A 206 -11.59 -24.25 -22.61
CA GLU A 206 -12.42 -25.22 -21.91
C GLU A 206 -12.87 -24.70 -20.53
N ALA A 207 -11.96 -24.05 -19.79
CA ALA A 207 -12.29 -23.42 -18.51
C ALA A 207 -13.34 -22.30 -18.65
N ARG A 208 -13.29 -21.51 -19.73
CA ARG A 208 -14.30 -20.47 -20.03
C ARG A 208 -15.65 -21.07 -20.43
N ASN A 209 -15.66 -22.19 -21.15
CA ASN A 209 -16.89 -22.89 -21.52
C ASN A 209 -17.59 -23.49 -20.29
N LEU A 210 -16.84 -24.13 -19.39
CA LEU A 210 -17.38 -24.69 -18.14
C LEU A 210 -17.91 -23.61 -17.20
N ALA A 211 -17.24 -22.46 -17.10
CA ALA A 211 -17.73 -21.31 -16.33
C ALA A 211 -19.07 -20.77 -16.86
N ARG A 212 -19.29 -20.87 -18.18
CA ARG A 212 -20.52 -20.42 -18.84
C ARG A 212 -21.68 -21.42 -18.70
N ILE A 213 -21.37 -22.70 -18.50
CA ILE A 213 -22.34 -23.78 -18.26
C ILE A 213 -22.70 -23.89 -16.77
N GLY A 214 -21.80 -23.50 -15.87
CA GLY A 214 -21.94 -23.59 -14.42
C GLY A 214 -22.75 -22.48 -13.73
N HIS A 215 -23.53 -21.67 -14.45
CA HIS A 215 -24.46 -20.70 -13.85
C HIS A 215 -25.90 -21.26 -13.80
N PRO A 216 -26.32 -21.89 -12.69
CA PRO A 216 -27.74 -22.05 -12.39
C PRO A 216 -28.22 -20.73 -11.75
N GLY A 217 -29.02 -19.97 -12.50
CA GLY A 217 -29.58 -18.70 -12.04
C GLY A 217 -30.35 -17.95 -13.13
N GLY A 218 -31.26 -18.66 -13.79
CA GLY A 218 -32.52 -18.12 -14.30
C GLY A 218 -33.65 -18.59 -13.38
#